data_AF-A0A383BCX8-F1
#
_entry.id   AF-A0A383BCX8-F1
#
_cell.length_a   1.000
_cell.length_b   1.000
_cell.length_c   1.000
_cell.angle_alpha   90.00
_cell.angle_beta   90.00
_cell.angle_gamma   90.00
#
_symmetry.space_group_name_H-M   'P 1'
#
loop_
_entity.id
_entity.type
_entity.pdbx_description
1 polymer ?
#
loop_
_entity_poly.entity_id
_entity_poly.type
_entity_poly.pdbx_seq_one_letter_code
_entity_poly.pdbx_strand_id
1 'polypeptide(L)' 'MIRPFKLSVSKKTLKEIYKKVKKYPWNNIENIHGWTHGTNYNYLKKISKYWCTKFNWKKQEDKINSFSNYV' A
#
# COMPACT_ATOMS: atom_id res chain seq x y z
N MET A 1 2.57 -20.19 23.50
CA MET A 1 3.15 -21.21 22.60
C MET A 1 3.56 -20.51 21.32
N ILE A 2 4.82 -20.63 20.88
CA ILE A 2 5.35 -19.96 19.68
C ILE A 2 5.09 -20.87 18.46
N ARG A 3 4.51 -20.32 17.38
CA ARG A 3 4.19 -21.09 16.16
C ARG A 3 4.79 -20.44 14.91
N PRO A 4 5.36 -21.22 13.97
CA PRO A 4 5.80 -20.68 12.69
C PRO A 4 4.67 -19.98 11.92
N PHE A 5 5.01 -18.87 11.28
CA PHE A 5 4.10 -18.06 10.50
C PHE A 5 4.67 -17.79 9.10
N LYS A 6 3.81 -17.85 8.09
CA LYS A 6 4.12 -17.43 6.72
C LYS A 6 3.06 -16.45 6.25
N LEU A 7 3.48 -15.26 5.88
CA LEU A 7 2.58 -14.25 5.33
C LEU A 7 2.04 -14.75 3.98
N SER A 8 0.72 -14.78 3.84
CA SER A 8 0.07 -15.10 2.57
C SER A 8 -1.02 -14.08 2.31
N VAL A 9 -0.80 -13.20 1.32
CA VAL A 9 -1.80 -12.20 0.94
C VAL A 9 -2.48 -12.62 -0.36
N SER A 10 -3.80 -12.74 -0.30
CA SER A 10 -4.59 -13.22 -1.43
C SER A 10 -4.62 -12.19 -2.58
N LYS A 11 -4.69 -12.68 -3.83
CA LYS A 11 -4.89 -11.83 -5.01
C LYS A 11 -6.18 -11.00 -4.90
N LYS A 12 -7.22 -11.55 -4.26
CA LYS A 12 -8.50 -10.86 -4.02
C LYS A 12 -8.30 -9.63 -3.13
N THR A 13 -7.60 -9.79 -2.01
CA THR A 13 -7.27 -8.69 -1.09
C THR A 13 -6.52 -7.57 -1.80
N LEU A 14 -5.49 -7.91 -2.60
CA LEU A 14 -4.73 -6.91 -3.37
C LEU A 14 -5.61 -6.18 -4.39
N LYS A 15 -6.48 -6.91 -5.11
CA LYS A 15 -7.41 -6.33 -6.09
C LYS A 15 -8.38 -5.36 -5.43
N GLU A 16 -8.90 -5.72 -4.26
CA GLU A 16 -9.81 -4.86 -3.49
C GLU A 16 -9.11 -3.59 -2.98
N ILE A 17 -7.87 -3.70 -2.47
CA ILE A 17 -7.05 -2.55 -2.07
C ILE A 17 -6.79 -1.64 -3.27
N TYR A 18 -6.32 -2.18 -4.40
CA TYR A 18 -6.07 -1.37 -5.60
C TYR A 18 -7.33 -0.70 -6.13
N LYS A 19 -8.49 -1.37 -6.05
CA LYS A 19 -9.78 -0.77 -6.42
C LYS A 19 -10.11 0.41 -5.50
N LYS A 20 -9.90 0.29 -4.19
CA LYS A 20 -10.13 1.39 -3.23
C LYS A 20 -9.20 2.57 -3.50
N VAL A 21 -7.90 2.34 -3.64
CA VAL A 21 -6.90 3.39 -3.89
C VAL A 21 -7.17 4.11 -5.21
N LYS A 22 -7.51 3.38 -6.28
CA LYS A 22 -7.83 3.98 -7.59
C LYS A 22 -9.14 4.79 -7.59
N LYS A 23 -10.10 4.45 -6.72
CA LYS A 23 -11.39 5.14 -6.58
C LYS A 23 -11.35 6.31 -5.61
N TYR A 24 -10.20 6.65 -5.05
CA TYR A 24 -10.09 7.72 -4.07
C TYR A 24 -10.63 9.05 -4.67
N PRO A 25 -11.55 9.76 -3.99
CA PRO A 25 -12.18 10.97 -4.51
C PRO A 25 -11.25 12.19 -4.38
N TRP A 26 -10.28 12.32 -5.29
CA TRP A 26 -9.26 13.38 -5.25
C TRP A 26 -9.83 14.81 -5.27
N ASN A 27 -11.05 15.00 -5.76
CA ASN A 27 -11.71 16.30 -5.79
C ASN A 27 -12.04 16.84 -4.39
N ASN A 28 -12.02 15.96 -3.38
CA ASN A 28 -12.31 16.32 -1.99
C ASN A 28 -11.05 16.72 -1.21
N ILE A 29 -9.87 16.71 -1.83
CA ILE A 29 -8.63 17.19 -1.21
C ILE A 29 -8.30 18.57 -1.76
N GLU A 30 -8.07 19.51 -0.87
CA GLU A 30 -7.51 20.82 -1.20
C GLU A 30 -6.05 20.69 -1.64
N ASN A 31 -5.71 21.29 -2.77
CA ASN A 31 -4.33 21.30 -3.29
C ASN A 31 -3.51 22.42 -2.63
N ILE A 32 -3.29 22.30 -1.32
CA ILE A 32 -2.45 23.22 -0.55
C ILE A 32 -0.97 22.90 -0.81
N HIS A 33 -0.16 23.93 -1.00
CA HIS A 33 1.27 23.79 -1.22
C HIS A 33 2.02 23.41 0.06
N GLY A 34 3.09 22.61 -0.06
CA GLY A 34 3.94 22.22 1.07
C GLY A 34 3.29 21.17 1.99
N TRP A 35 3.88 20.96 3.17
CA TRP A 35 3.54 19.88 4.10
C TRP A 35 2.94 20.35 5.42
N THR A 36 2.61 21.64 5.53
CA THR A 36 2.24 22.29 6.79
C THR A 36 0.93 21.77 7.39
N HIS A 37 0.08 21.15 6.58
CA HIS A 37 -1.21 20.57 6.98
C HIS A 37 -1.25 19.05 6.77
N GLY A 38 -0.08 18.39 6.78
CA GLY A 38 0.05 16.96 6.55
C GLY A 38 0.54 16.62 5.13
N THR A 39 0.23 15.41 4.68
CA THR A 39 0.72 14.93 3.38
C THR A 39 0.15 15.76 2.24
N ASN A 40 1.03 16.36 1.43
CA ASN A 40 0.59 17.19 0.32
C ASN A 40 -0.07 16.36 -0.80
N TYR A 41 -1.03 17.00 -1.48
CA TYR A 41 -1.84 16.40 -2.55
C TYR A 41 -0.98 15.72 -3.63
N ASN A 42 0.03 16.43 -4.14
CA ASN A 42 0.86 15.95 -5.25
C ASN A 42 1.66 14.69 -4.89
N TYR A 43 2.24 14.68 -3.69
CA TYR A 43 2.96 13.52 -3.17
C TYR A 43 2.03 12.33 -2.98
N LEU A 44 0.89 12.55 -2.29
CA LEU A 44 -0.09 11.49 -2.03
C LEU A 44 -0.58 10.86 -3.34
N LYS A 45 -0.93 11.69 -4.33
CA LYS A 45 -1.36 11.23 -5.65
C LYS A 45 -0.26 10.44 -6.38
N LYS A 46 0.99 10.90 -6.30
CA LYS A 46 2.14 10.21 -6.91
C LYS A 46 2.42 8.86 -6.24
N ILE A 47 2.44 8.79 -4.92
CA ILE A 47 2.71 7.54 -4.20
C ILE A 47 1.56 6.53 -4.35
N SER A 48 0.30 6.99 -4.34
CA SER A 48 -0.86 6.13 -4.62
C SER A 48 -0.81 5.55 -6.04
N LYS A 49 -0.43 6.36 -7.05
CA LYS A 49 -0.21 5.87 -8.42
C LYS A 49 0.90 4.83 -8.48
N TYR A 50 2.04 5.11 -7.85
CA TYR A 50 3.17 4.17 -7.78
C TYR A 50 2.74 2.84 -7.15
N TRP A 51 2.02 2.89 -6.03
CA TRP A 51 1.57 1.69 -5.32
C TRP A 51 0.69 0.79 -6.20
N CYS A 52 -0.21 1.38 -6.99
CA CYS A 52 -1.13 0.62 -7.85
C CYS A 52 -0.54 0.15 -9.19
N THR A 53 0.64 0.63 -9.58
CA THR A 53 1.17 0.43 -10.95
C THR A 53 2.58 -0.14 -11.01
N LYS A 54 3.43 0.16 -10.03
CA LYS A 54 4.85 -0.21 -10.03
C LYS A 54 5.26 -1.02 -8.82
N PHE A 55 4.60 -0.84 -7.68
CA PHE A 55 4.93 -1.60 -6.49
C PHE A 55 4.50 -3.06 -6.62
N ASN A 56 5.46 -3.99 -6.50
CA ASN A 56 5.19 -5.42 -6.58
C ASN A 56 5.02 -6.01 -5.18
N TRP A 57 3.76 -6.17 -4.74
CA TRP A 57 3.44 -6.75 -3.44
C TRP A 57 3.99 -8.17 -3.25
N LYS A 58 3.96 -9.01 -4.30
CA LYS A 58 4.46 -10.39 -4.20
C LYS A 58 5.97 -10.43 -3.94
N LYS A 59 6.74 -9.55 -4.56
CA LYS A 59 8.17 -9.39 -4.24
C LYS A 59 8.41 -9.02 -2.78
N GLN A 60 7.53 -8.21 -2.18
CA GLN A 60 7.67 -7.85 -0.77
C GLN A 60 7.25 -8.98 0.17
N GLU A 61 6.20 -9.72 -0.18
CA GLU A 61 5.76 -10.92 0.54
C GLU A 61 6.86 -11.99 0.57
N ASP A 62 7.55 -12.22 -0.55
CA ASP A 62 8.69 -13.13 -0.61
C ASP A 62 9.85 -12.68 0.28
N LYS A 63 10.16 -11.38 0.29
CA LYS A 63 11.18 -10.81 1.19
C LYS A 63 10.81 -10.99 2.67
N ILE A 64 9.56 -10.73 3.05
CA ILE A 64 9.10 -10.93 4.43
C ILE A 64 9.22 -12.41 4.83
N ASN A 65 8.80 -13.31 3.93
CA ASN A 65 8.86 -14.75 4.15
C ASN A 65 10.27 -15.35 4.02
N SER A 66 11.28 -14.56 3.66
CA SER A 66 12.69 -15.02 3.67
C SER A 66 13.25 -15.13 5.09
N PHE A 67 12.57 -14.55 6.08
CA PHE A 67 12.85 -14.71 7.50
C PHE A 67 11.93 -15.75 8.14
N SER A 68 12.40 -16.35 9.23
CA SER A 68 11.55 -17.16 10.12
C SER A 68 10.64 -16.24 10.93
N ASN A 69 9.35 -16.23 10.62
CA ASN A 69 8.34 -15.44 11.33
C ASN A 69 7.54 -16.33 12.30
N TYR A 70 7.05 -15.77 13.40
CA TYR A 70 6.32 -16.51 14.44
C TYR A 70 5.16 -15.70 15.04
N VAL A 71 4.15 -16.39 15.57
CA VAL A 71 2.99 -15.84 16.32
C VAL A 71 2.67 -16.66 17.57
#